data_AF-A0A439L2P7-F1
#
_entry.id   AF-A0A439L2P7-F1
#
_cell.length_a   1.000
_cell.length_b   1.000
_cell.length_c   1.000
_cell.angle_alpha   90.00
_cell.angle_beta   90.00
_cell.angle_gamma   90.00
#
_symmetry.space_group_name_H-M   'P 1'
#
loop_
_entity.id
_entity.type
_entity.pdbx_description
1 polymer ?
#
loop_
_entity_poly.entity_id
_entity_poly.type
_entity_poly.pdbx_seq_one_letter_code
_entity_poly.pdbx_strand_id
1 'polypeptide(L)' 'MTGYAYMTVSQKRGTIYIGVTNDLGRRMPEHKSGQGSRFTSRYGVQRLVWYEEH' A
#
# COMPACT_ATOMS: atom_id res chain seq x y z
N MET A 1 0.04 -18.89 -7.81
CA MET A 1 0.62 -17.85 -6.95
C MET A 1 -0.26 -16.65 -7.12
N THR A 2 -0.95 -16.26 -6.07
CA THR A 2 -1.99 -15.23 -6.13
C THR A 2 -1.36 -13.83 -6.19
N GLY A 3 -1.92 -12.95 -7.01
CA GLY A 3 -1.56 -11.54 -7.08
C GLY A 3 -2.60 -10.66 -6.37
N TYR A 4 -2.17 -9.51 -5.86
CA TYR A 4 -3.05 -8.51 -5.27
C TYR A 4 -2.84 -7.17 -5.94
N ALA A 5 -3.91 -6.54 -6.42
CA ALA A 5 -3.97 -5.11 -6.62
C ALA A 5 -4.47 -4.45 -5.33
N TYR A 6 -3.89 -3.33 -4.91
CA TYR A 6 -4.29 -2.67 -3.66
C TYR A 6 -4.22 -1.16 -3.74
N MET A 7 -4.99 -0.50 -2.86
CA MET A 7 -5.04 0.94 -2.71
C MET A 7 -4.77 1.34 -1.26
N THR A 8 -3.86 2.30 -1.08
CA THR A 8 -3.51 2.89 0.22
C THR A 8 -3.70 4.39 0.22
N VAL A 9 -3.99 4.98 1.38
CA VAL A 9 -4.18 6.42 1.55
C VAL A 9 -3.36 6.97 2.71
N SER A 10 -3.01 8.25 2.65
CA SER A 10 -2.40 8.94 3.80
C SER A 10 -3.45 9.34 4.85
N GLN A 11 -4.56 9.91 4.40
CA GLN A 11 -5.67 10.36 5.24
C GLN A 11 -6.97 10.43 4.44
N LYS A 12 -8.10 10.75 5.11
CA LYS A 12 -9.39 10.99 4.43
C LYS A 12 -9.22 12.13 3.42
N ARG A 13 -9.57 11.88 2.15
CA ARG A 13 -9.37 12.82 1.02
C ARG A 13 -7.89 13.21 0.79
N GLY A 14 -6.95 12.39 1.22
CA GLY A 14 -5.51 12.59 1.02
C GLY A 14 -4.96 11.87 -0.21
N THR A 15 -3.64 11.76 -0.27
CA THR A 15 -2.90 11.08 -1.33
C THR A 15 -3.28 9.61 -1.39
N ILE A 16 -3.50 9.11 -2.61
CA ILE A 16 -3.78 7.71 -2.93
C ILE A 16 -2.54 7.11 -3.59
N TYR A 17 -2.20 5.88 -3.21
CA TYR A 17 -1.20 5.06 -3.88
C TYR A 17 -1.82 3.72 -4.26
N ILE A 18 -1.65 3.32 -5.52
CA ILE A 18 -2.07 2.03 -6.06
C ILE A 18 -0.82 1.19 -6.32
N GLY A 19 -0.86 -0.09 -5.97
CA GLY A 19 0.24 -1.01 -6.23
C GLY A 19 -0.20 -2.45 -6.44
N VAL A 20 0.76 -3.27 -6.86
CA VAL A 20 0.60 -4.72 -6.99
C VAL A 20 1.61 -5.45 -6.11
N THR A 21 1.26 -6.64 -5.62
CA THR A 21 2.14 -7.52 -4.83
C THR A 21 1.64 -8.96 -4.90
N ASN A 22 2.51 -9.94 -4.74
CA ASN A 22 2.13 -11.35 -4.53
C ASN A 22 1.94 -11.70 -3.04
N ASP A 23 2.24 -10.75 -2.15
CA ASP A 23 2.12 -10.90 -0.70
C ASP A 23 1.66 -9.57 -0.11
N LEU A 24 0.36 -9.45 0.15
CA LEU A 24 -0.22 -8.25 0.74
C LEU A 24 0.13 -8.12 2.23
N GLY A 25 0.23 -9.26 2.94
CA GLY A 25 0.52 -9.34 4.37
C GLY A 25 1.90 -8.79 4.74
N ARG A 26 2.91 -9.11 3.93
CA ARG A 26 4.26 -8.53 4.04
C ARG A 26 4.32 -7.08 3.57
N ARG A 27 3.59 -6.74 2.50
CA ARG A 27 3.67 -5.42 1.86
C ARG A 27 3.17 -4.29 2.76
N MET A 28 2.11 -4.51 3.54
CA MET A 28 1.54 -3.46 4.39
C MET A 28 2.49 -3.00 5.53
N PRO A 29 3.13 -3.90 6.29
CA PRO A 29 4.18 -3.53 7.24
C PRO A 29 5.35 -2.75 6.61
N GLU A 30 5.80 -3.10 5.41
CA GLU A 30 6.88 -2.38 4.72
C GLU A 30 6.51 -0.93 4.41
N HIS A 31 5.28 -0.67 3.95
CA HIS A 31 4.81 0.70 3.76
C HIS A 31 4.74 1.48 5.07
N LYS A 32 4.22 0.85 6.14
CA LYS A 32 4.15 1.46 7.48
C LYS A 32 5.53 1.78 8.05
N SER A 33 6.54 0.93 7.81
CA SER A 33 7.92 1.15 8.26
C SER A 33 8.72 2.07 7.33
N GLY A 34 8.14 2.56 6.24
CA GLY A 34 8.82 3.40 5.24
C GLY A 34 9.78 2.66 4.31
N GLN A 35 9.84 1.32 4.42
CA GLN A 35 10.70 0.47 3.57
C GLN A 35 10.01 0.06 2.26
N GLY A 36 8.71 0.30 2.13
CA GLY A 36 7.92 -0.17 1.00
C GLY A 36 8.16 0.60 -0.30
N SER A 37 8.16 1.93 -0.24
CA SER A 37 8.43 2.82 -1.38
C SER A 37 8.85 4.19 -0.88
N ARG A 38 9.76 4.85 -1.60
CA ARG A 38 10.13 6.24 -1.31
C ARG A 38 8.93 7.18 -1.37
N PHE A 39 7.97 6.92 -2.27
CA PHE A 39 6.76 7.73 -2.39
C PHE A 39 5.85 7.56 -1.17
N THR A 40 5.55 6.32 -0.80
CA THR A 40 4.63 6.04 0.31
C THR A 40 5.22 6.48 1.65
N SER A 41 6.54 6.36 1.81
CA SER A 41 7.28 6.94 2.93
C SER A 41 7.18 8.47 2.94
N ARG A 42 7.52 9.15 1.84
CA ARG A 42 7.52 10.63 1.75
C ARG A 42 6.16 11.25 2.03
N TYR A 43 5.07 10.61 1.59
CA TYR A 43 3.72 11.17 1.69
C TYR A 43 2.86 10.51 2.79
N GLY A 44 3.44 9.64 3.61
CA GLY A 44 2.72 8.96 4.70
C GLY A 44 1.55 8.10 4.21
N VAL A 45 1.64 7.52 3.01
CA VAL A 45 0.56 6.73 2.39
C VAL A 45 0.62 5.30 2.90
N GLN A 46 0.00 5.06 4.05
CA GLN A 46 0.21 3.83 4.83
C GLN A 46 -1.07 3.07 5.20
N ARG A 47 -2.25 3.67 4.98
CA ARG A 47 -3.54 3.05 5.33
C ARG A 47 -4.09 2.26 4.15
N LEU A 48 -4.12 0.94 4.23
CA LEU A 48 -4.84 0.10 3.27
C LEU A 48 -6.34 0.40 3.34
N VAL A 49 -6.96 0.67 2.20
CA VAL A 49 -8.41 0.95 2.12
C VAL A 49 -9.14 0.01 1.18
N TRP A 50 -8.43 -0.66 0.28
CA TRP A 50 -9.01 -1.61 -0.67
C TRP A 50 -7.93 -2.55 -1.22
N TYR A 51 -8.33 -3.77 -1.56
CA TYR A 51 -7.52 -4.72 -2.32
C TYR A 51 -8.40 -5.69 -3.12
N GLU A 52 -7.84 -6.28 -4.17
CA GLU A 52 -8.46 -7.32 -5.00
C GLU A 52 -7.45 -8.41 -5.30
N GLU A 53 -7.89 -9.65 -5.15
CA GLU A 53 -7.15 -10.88 -5.41
C GLU A 53 -7.31 -11.33 -6.87
N HIS A 54 -6.21 -11.74 -7.51
CA HIS A 54 -6.15 -12.21 -8.90
C HIS A 54 -5.37 -13.53 -9.03
#